data_AF-A0A6G2VQI9-F1
#
_entry.id   AF-A0A6G2VQI9-F1
#
_cell.length_a   1.000
_cell.length_b   1.000
_cell.length_c   1.000
_cell.angle_alpha   90.00
_cell.angle_beta   90.00
_cell.angle_gamma   90.00
#
_symmetry.space_group_name_H-M   'P 1'
#
loop_
_entity.id
_entity.type
_entity.pdbx_description
1 polymer ?
#
loop_
_entity_poly.entity_id
_entity_poly.type
_entity_poly.pdbx_seq_one_letter_code
_entity_poly.pdbx_strand_id
1 'polypeptide(L)' 'MATVTAAKTDLDVAGLPEVADPSQVAPKDARQLTRLFFDQLSRLEEGTAEYSYARNTLIEMNMSLVRFAAGRFRSR' A
#
# COMPACT_ATOMS: atom_id res chain seq x y z
N MET A 1 4.54 -15.85 15.26
CA MET A 1 4.63 -16.71 14.07
C MET A 1 3.80 -16.06 12.97
N ALA A 2 4.48 -15.38 12.04
CA ALA A 2 4.01 -14.88 10.73
C ALA A 2 4.99 -13.79 10.28
N THR A 3 6.19 -14.21 9.88
CA THR A 3 7.08 -13.38 9.05
C THR A 3 6.44 -13.32 7.68
N VAL A 4 5.76 -12.21 7.34
CA VAL A 4 5.32 -11.98 5.97
C VAL A 4 6.54 -11.52 5.19
N THR A 5 6.99 -12.45 4.35
CA THR A 5 8.09 -12.38 3.40
C THR A 5 8.00 -11.14 2.52
N ALA A 6 9.09 -10.37 2.58
CA ALA A 6 9.69 -9.53 1.56
C ALA A 6 8.78 -9.00 0.45
N ALA A 7 8.63 -7.67 0.41
CA ALA A 7 8.55 -6.95 -0.85
C ALA A 7 9.65 -7.48 -1.78
N LYS A 8 9.27 -8.26 -2.81
CA LYS A 8 10.20 -8.59 -3.88
C LYS A 8 10.58 -7.28 -4.55
N THR A 9 11.87 -7.01 -4.63
CA THR A 9 12.42 -5.83 -5.30
C THR A 9 12.48 -6.08 -6.80
N ASP A 10 11.38 -6.57 -7.38
CA ASP A 10 11.17 -6.57 -8.81
C ASP A 10 10.32 -5.32 -9.10
N LEU A 11 10.94 -4.32 -9.72
CA LEU A 11 10.28 -3.07 -10.09
C LEU A 11 9.45 -3.35 -11.35
N ASP A 12 8.15 -3.58 -11.18
CA ASP A 12 7.32 -4.12 -12.26
C ASP A 12 6.51 -3.03 -12.98
N VAL A 13 5.70 -2.27 -12.23
CA VAL A 13 4.78 -1.26 -12.79
C VAL A 13 5.24 0.14 -12.38
N ALA A 14 5.76 0.89 -13.35
CA ALA A 14 6.23 2.27 -13.17
C ALA A 14 7.29 2.48 -12.07
N GLY A 15 8.09 1.47 -11.72
CA GLY A 15 9.10 1.57 -10.66
C GLY A 15 8.53 1.50 -9.24
N LEU A 16 7.31 0.99 -9.08
CA LEU A 16 6.75 0.63 -7.77
C LEU A 16 7.12 -0.81 -7.40
N PRO A 17 7.34 -1.09 -6.09
CA PRO A 17 7.52 -2.45 -5.62
C PRO A 17 6.23 -3.24 -5.80
N GLU A 18 6.34 -4.47 -6.29
CA GLU A 18 5.21 -5.39 -6.36
C GLU A 18 4.80 -5.82 -4.94
N VAL A 19 3.53 -5.59 -4.59
CA VAL A 19 2.97 -5.99 -3.30
C VAL A 19 2.02 -7.18 -3.50
N ALA A 20 2.49 -8.38 -3.17
CA ALA A 20 1.76 -9.63 -3.42
C ALA A 20 0.43 -9.75 -2.65
N ASP A 21 0.38 -9.27 -1.40
CA ASP A 21 -0.85 -9.19 -0.61
C ASP A 21 -0.90 -7.86 0.15
N PRO A 22 -1.43 -6.79 -0.48
CA PRO A 22 -1.46 -5.47 0.13
C PRO A 22 -2.27 -5.47 1.43
N SER A 23 -3.33 -6.28 1.51
CA SER A 23 -4.24 -6.32 2.65
C SER A 23 -3.60 -6.81 3.96
N GLN A 24 -2.53 -7.61 3.86
CA GLN A 24 -1.79 -8.20 4.98
C GLN A 24 -0.55 -7.40 5.39
N VAL A 25 -0.30 -6.26 4.75
CA VAL A 25 0.83 -5.40 5.11
C VAL A 25 0.62 -4.84 6.53
N ALA A 26 1.64 -5.02 7.37
CA ALA A 26 1.61 -4.52 8.74
C ALA A 26 1.45 -2.98 8.75
N PRO A 27 0.70 -2.38 9.69
CA PRO A 27 0.42 -0.94 9.68
C PRO A 27 1.67 -0.04 9.66
N LYS A 28 2.79 -0.51 10.23
CA LYS A 28 4.06 0.23 10.20
C LYS A 28 4.65 0.29 8.79
N ASP A 29 4.68 -0.84 8.10
CA ASP A 29 5.24 -0.95 6.75
C ASP A 29 4.32 -0.29 5.73
N ALA A 30 3.00 -0.40 5.92
CA ALA A 30 1.99 0.31 5.14
C ALA A 30 2.24 1.82 5.13
N ARG A 31 2.57 2.44 6.28
CA ARG A 31 2.89 3.88 6.36
C ARG A 31 4.10 4.27 5.53
N GLN A 32 5.12 3.41 5.47
CA GLN A 32 6.33 3.67 4.71
C GLN A 32 6.08 3.53 3.21
N LEU A 33 5.47 2.42 2.78
CA LEU A 33 5.14 2.15 1.38
C LEU A 33 4.14 3.15 0.81
N THR A 34 3.17 3.60 1.62
CA THR A 34 2.16 4.60 1.22
C THR A 34 2.79 5.88 0.68
N ARG A 35 3.93 6.33 1.23
CA ARG A 35 4.62 7.52 0.74
C ARG A 35 5.16 7.32 -0.67
N LEU A 36 5.83 6.18 -0.92
CA LEU A 36 6.37 5.85 -2.24
C LEU A 36 5.28 5.75 -3.30
N PHE A 37 4.16 5.12 -2.95
CA PHE A 37 3.02 4.99 -3.85
C PHE A 37 2.32 6.33 -4.12
N PHE A 38 2.18 7.21 -3.12
CA PHE A 38 1.63 8.56 -3.36
C PHE A 38 2.55 9.41 -4.24
N ASP A 39 3.86 9.38 -3.99
CA ASP A 39 4.83 10.09 -4.82
C ASP A 39 4.73 9.64 -6.27
N GLN A 40 4.58 8.33 -6.51
CA GLN A 40 4.42 7.82 -7.86
C GLN A 40 3.05 8.14 -8.46
N LEU A 41 1.96 7.99 -7.70
CA LEU A 41 0.61 8.34 -8.14
C LEU A 41 0.53 9.80 -8.62
N SER A 42 1.29 10.71 -7.99
CA SER A 42 1.34 12.12 -8.39
C SER A 42 1.99 12.38 -9.75
N ARG A 43 2.76 11.42 -10.26
CA ARG A 43 3.47 11.49 -11.56
C ARG A 43 2.77 10.70 -12.65
N LEU A 44 1.87 9.79 -12.29
CA LEU A 44 1.16 8.92 -13.21
C LEU A 44 -0.07 9.64 -13.78
N GLU A 45 -0.34 9.42 -15.06
CA GLU A 45 -1.54 9.93 -15.72
C GLU A 45 -2.77 9.10 -15.33
N GLU A 46 -3.85 9.77 -14.98
CA GLU A 46 -5.11 9.12 -14.64
C GLU A 46 -5.71 8.41 -15.86
N GLY A 47 -6.24 7.19 -15.64
CA GLY A 47 -6.74 6.32 -16.71
C GLY A 47 -5.73 5.29 -17.23
N THR A 48 -4.47 5.36 -16.79
CA THR A 48 -3.46 4.33 -17.09
C THR A 48 -3.59 3.11 -16.17
N ALA A 49 -3.03 1.97 -16.60
CA ALA A 49 -2.99 0.75 -15.79
C ALA A 49 -2.10 0.94 -14.55
N GLU A 50 -1.02 1.68 -14.70
CA GLU A 50 -0.07 2.06 -13.68
C GLU A 50 -0.74 2.90 -12.58
N TYR A 51 -1.52 3.92 -12.98
CA TYR A 51 -2.27 4.75 -12.03
C TYR A 51 -3.29 3.92 -11.27
N SER A 52 -4.01 3.03 -11.97
CA SER A 52 -4.99 2.14 -11.37
C SER A 52 -4.35 1.17 -10.37
N TYR A 53 -3.20 0.59 -10.72
CA TYR A 53 -2.41 -0.27 -9.84
C TYR A 53 -2.00 0.49 -8.58
N ALA A 54 -1.32 1.63 -8.73
CA ALA A 54 -0.84 2.42 -7.60
C ALA A 54 -1.98 2.81 -6.64
N ARG A 55 -3.11 3.26 -7.20
CA ARG A 55 -4.31 3.62 -6.42
C ARG A 55 -4.91 2.42 -5.70
N ASN A 56 -5.09 1.28 -6.38
CA ASN A 56 -5.72 0.10 -5.78
C ASN A 56 -4.85 -0.49 -4.67
N THR A 57 -3.54 -0.60 -4.91
CA THR A 57 -2.58 -1.05 -3.88
C THR A 57 -2.58 -0.13 -2.66
N LEU A 58 -2.64 1.20 -2.85
CA LEU A 58 -2.78 2.15 -1.75
C LEU A 58 -4.05 1.91 -0.92
N ILE A 59 -5.18 1.68 -1.58
CA ILE A 59 -6.46 1.43 -0.90
C ILE A 59 -6.36 0.15 -0.06
N GLU A 60 -5.97 -0.96 -0.66
CA GLU A 60 -5.92 -2.26 0.00
C GLU A 60 -4.92 -2.27 1.16
N MET A 61 -3.72 -1.72 0.93
CA MET A 61 -2.67 -1.62 1.95
C MET A 61 -3.11 -0.78 3.15
N ASN A 62 -3.83 0.32 2.92
CA ASN A 62 -4.24 1.20 4.01
C ASN A 62 -5.45 0.67 4.78
N MET A 63 -6.14 -0.38 4.33
CA MET A 63 -7.25 -0.96 5.09
C MET A 63 -6.83 -1.50 6.46
N SER A 64 -5.63 -2.10 6.57
CA SER A 64 -5.09 -2.56 7.86
C SER A 64 -4.82 -1.38 8.81
N LEU A 65 -4.28 -0.28 8.28
CA LEU A 65 -4.00 0.95 9.02
C LEU A 65 -5.29 1.66 9.46
N VAL A 66 -6.30 1.75 8.60
CA VAL A 66 -7.61 2.34 8.92
C VAL A 66 -8.28 1.55 10.03
N ARG A 67 -8.31 0.22 9.95
CA ARG A 67 -8.85 -0.64 11.03
C ARG A 67 -8.11 -0.42 12.35
N PHE A 68 -6.78 -0.36 12.32
CA PHE A 68 -5.96 -0.09 13.50
C PHE A 68 -6.26 1.28 14.12
N ALA A 69 -6.36 2.34 13.29
CA ALA A 69 -6.64 3.70 13.76
C ALA A 69 -8.06 3.84 14.29
N ALA A 70 -9.06 3.32 13.57
CA ALA A 70 -10.48 3.40 13.93
C ALA A 70 -10.78 2.65 15.24
N GLY A 71 -10.11 1.52 15.50
CA GLY A 71 -10.25 0.77 16.76
C GLY A 71 -9.99 1.62 18.01
N ARG A 72 -9.18 2.67 17.91
CA ARG A 72 -8.84 3.57 19.02
C ARG A 72 -9.96 4.57 19.39
N PHE A 73 -10.96 4.71 18.53
CA PHE A 73 -12.10 5.63 18.74
C PHE A 73 -13.39 4.91 19.15
N ARG A 74 -13.42 3.57 19.14
CA ARG A 74 -14.62 2.77 19.38
C ARG A 74 -15.11 2.78 20.83
N SER A 75 -14.31 3.29 21.76
CA SER A 75 -14.66 3.46 23.17
C SER A 75 -14.88 4.94 23.56
N ARG A 76 -15.15 5.81 22.59
CA ARG A 76 -15.47 7.22 22.80
C ARG A 76 -16.92 7.52 22.44
#